data_AF-A0AAD8UWA5-F1
#
_entry.id   AF-A0AAD8UWA5-F1
#
_cell.length_a   1.000
_cell.length_b   1.000
_cell.length_c   1.000
_cell.angle_alpha   90.00
_cell.angle_beta   90.00
_cell.angle_gamma   90.00
#
_symmetry.space_group_name_H-M   'P 1'
#
loop_
_entity.id
_entity.type
_entity.pdbx_description
1 polymer ?
#
loop_
_entity_poly.entity_id
_entity_poly.type
_entity_poly.pdbx_seq_one_letter_code
_entity_poly.pdbx_strand_id
1 'polypeptide(L)'
;MDRERGVADVPGVPKGDRGLKIAIVFVTISSKIAHIATDILTLPYNRFYQQNTLLPILAIAKAVEDRENDEEISAQLKRWRDRKLSEFQLVQVASTLISAAVIGCFSWPPPDSLHWLGPAFWDASISFSLFSILLAASEQFIFQTLHRSPTPRNVDKELAMILYIRRSRKVEPLHSPLEELPPIPQIRAIKIKDKGGWFPKEMPLVEIRWNMVFTWQAPMMLMAYSAICFLGGLTVYVCAPLYDGQGWVGASKAAVFYLVSFFFCGITFVWCAFWAYRFVDLGDP
;
A
#
# COMPACT_ATOMS: atom_id res chain seq x y z
N MET A 1 45.29 -25.58 -41.62
CA MET A 1 45.03 -24.13 -41.58
C MET A 1 43.56 -23.97 -41.26
N ASP A 2 43.17 -24.01 -39.99
CA ASP A 2 41.77 -23.79 -39.60
C ASP A 2 41.74 -22.88 -38.38
N ARG A 3 41.27 -21.65 -38.65
CA ARG A 3 41.18 -20.54 -37.70
C ARG A 3 40.08 -20.82 -36.68
N GLU A 4 40.44 -20.75 -35.40
CA GLU A 4 39.50 -20.60 -34.29
C GLU A 4 38.60 -19.38 -34.54
N ARG A 5 37.28 -19.63 -34.65
CA ARG A 5 36.27 -18.57 -34.69
C ARG A 5 36.07 -18.04 -33.27
N GLY A 6 36.47 -16.79 -33.06
CA GLY A 6 36.30 -16.06 -31.82
C GLY A 6 34.83 -16.01 -31.37
N VAL A 7 34.64 -16.27 -30.08
CA VAL A 7 33.38 -16.13 -29.35
C VAL A 7 32.85 -14.70 -29.54
N ALA A 8 31.61 -14.62 -30.03
CA ALA A 8 30.93 -13.38 -30.37
C ALA A 8 30.84 -12.41 -29.17
N ASP A 9 31.05 -11.13 -29.48
CA ASP A 9 31.02 -9.99 -28.56
C ASP A 9 29.57 -9.71 -28.15
N VAL A 10 29.20 -10.09 -26.92
CA VAL A 10 27.87 -9.79 -26.36
C VAL A 10 27.92 -8.43 -25.67
N PRO A 11 27.15 -7.42 -26.11
CA PRO A 11 27.13 -6.10 -25.47
C PRO A 11 26.54 -6.22 -24.06
N GLY A 12 27.28 -5.81 -23.03
CA GLY A 12 26.77 -5.69 -21.66
C GLY A 12 27.51 -6.49 -20.58
N VAL A 13 28.48 -7.33 -20.93
CA VAL A 13 29.27 -8.09 -19.94
C VAL A 13 30.57 -7.34 -19.58
N PRO A 14 30.77 -6.88 -18.33
CA PRO A 14 31.97 -6.15 -17.95
C PRO A 14 33.22 -7.07 -17.98
N LYS A 15 34.17 -6.76 -18.86
CA LYS A 15 35.37 -7.58 -19.17
C LYS A 15 36.50 -7.53 -18.12
N GLY A 16 36.25 -7.15 -16.86
CA GLY A 16 37.32 -7.11 -15.85
C GLY A 16 36.84 -7.02 -14.40
N ASP A 17 37.67 -7.53 -13.47
CA ASP A 17 37.38 -7.63 -12.03
C ASP A 17 37.03 -6.26 -11.40
N ARG A 18 37.61 -5.16 -11.90
CA ARG A 18 37.20 -3.79 -11.51
C ARG A 18 35.84 -3.38 -12.05
N GLY A 19 35.51 -3.73 -13.29
CA GLY A 19 34.21 -3.41 -13.89
C GLY A 19 33.06 -4.19 -13.24
N LEU A 20 33.33 -5.45 -12.86
CA LEU A 20 32.39 -6.28 -12.11
C LEU A 20 32.13 -5.71 -10.71
N LYS A 21 33.16 -5.25 -9.99
CA LYS A 21 33.01 -4.60 -8.67
C LYS A 21 32.21 -3.31 -8.75
N ILE A 22 32.46 -2.47 -9.75
CA ILE A 22 31.69 -1.22 -9.96
C ILE A 22 30.22 -1.54 -10.29
N ALA A 23 29.96 -2.54 -11.14
CA ALA A 23 28.60 -2.95 -11.46
C ALA A 23 27.85 -3.51 -10.22
N ILE A 24 28.50 -4.34 -9.41
CA ILE A 24 27.92 -4.88 -8.17
C ILE A 24 27.62 -3.76 -7.16
N VAL A 25 28.54 -2.81 -6.99
CA VAL A 25 28.33 -1.65 -6.11
C VAL A 25 27.17 -0.80 -6.62
N PHE A 26 27.12 -0.51 -7.93
CA PHE A 26 26.04 0.26 -8.54
C PHE A 26 24.67 -0.42 -8.37
N VAL A 27 24.58 -1.74 -8.62
CA VAL A 27 23.34 -2.52 -8.43
C VAL A 27 22.93 -2.59 -6.96
N THR A 28 23.89 -2.71 -6.05
CA THR A 28 23.60 -2.75 -4.60
C THR A 28 23.12 -1.39 -4.10
N ILE A 29 23.73 -0.30 -4.58
CA ILE A 29 23.31 1.07 -4.25
C ILE A 29 21.94 1.35 -4.86
N SER A 30 21.68 0.98 -6.12
CA SER A 30 20.38 1.19 -6.76
C SER A 30 19.28 0.39 -6.08
N SER A 31 19.57 -0.84 -5.65
CA SER A 31 18.63 -1.65 -4.86
C SER A 31 18.35 -1.01 -3.50
N LYS A 32 19.37 -0.55 -2.77
CA LYS A 32 19.17 0.15 -1.48
C LYS A 32 18.38 1.45 -1.64
N ILE A 33 18.68 2.24 -2.66
CA ILE A 33 17.94 3.47 -2.97
C ILE A 33 16.51 3.15 -3.35
N ALA A 34 16.28 2.10 -4.14
CA ALA A 34 14.93 1.66 -4.51
C ALA A 34 14.15 1.22 -3.26
N HIS A 35 14.75 0.47 -2.34
CA HIS A 35 14.11 0.08 -1.08
C HIS A 35 13.78 1.28 -0.19
N ILE A 36 14.73 2.21 -0.03
CA ILE A 36 14.50 3.44 0.74
C ILE A 36 13.41 4.28 0.07
N ALA A 37 13.41 4.38 -1.26
CA ALA A 37 12.37 5.08 -2.00
C ALA A 37 11.01 4.41 -1.86
N THR A 38 10.93 3.07 -1.93
CA THR A 38 9.67 2.35 -1.69
C THR A 38 9.20 2.53 -0.26
N ASP A 39 10.09 2.50 0.72
CA ASP A 39 9.72 2.73 2.12
C ASP A 39 9.22 4.17 2.32
N ILE A 40 9.85 5.16 1.70
CA ILE A 40 9.41 6.56 1.72
C ILE A 40 8.10 6.78 0.97
N LEU A 41 7.89 6.10 -0.17
CA LEU A 41 6.66 6.21 -0.96
C LEU A 41 5.47 5.50 -0.30
N THR A 42 5.74 4.44 0.47
CA THR A 42 4.71 3.69 1.20
C THR A 42 4.46 4.21 2.61
N LEU A 43 5.44 4.91 3.20
CA LEU A 43 5.38 5.56 4.51
C LEU A 43 4.10 6.38 4.77
N PRO A 44 3.57 7.18 3.81
CA PRO A 44 2.40 8.01 4.06
C PRO A 44 1.12 7.21 4.37
N TYR A 45 0.99 5.99 3.84
CA TYR A 45 -0.21 5.17 4.02
C TYR A 45 0.04 3.90 4.84
N ASN A 46 1.29 3.43 4.96
CA ASN A 46 1.62 2.18 5.66
C ASN A 46 1.16 2.20 7.13
N ARG A 47 1.20 3.36 7.79
CA ARG A 47 0.69 3.51 9.16
C ARG A 47 -0.81 3.28 9.26
N PHE A 48 -1.56 3.98 8.42
CA PHE A 48 -3.01 3.89 8.42
C PHE A 48 -3.46 2.49 8.02
N TYR A 49 -2.72 1.86 7.11
CA TYR A 49 -2.85 0.44 6.79
C TYR A 49 -2.72 -0.44 8.02
N GLN A 50 -1.64 -0.31 8.78
CA GLN A 50 -1.41 -1.12 9.98
C GLN A 50 -2.43 -0.83 11.08
N GLN A 51 -2.65 0.44 11.44
CA GLN A 51 -3.41 0.85 12.63
C GLN A 51 -4.93 0.83 12.42
N ASN A 52 -5.41 1.22 11.24
CA ASN A 52 -6.85 1.28 10.98
C ASN A 52 -7.39 0.01 10.33
N THR A 53 -6.53 -0.82 9.73
CA THR A 53 -6.96 -1.99 8.95
C THR A 53 -6.42 -3.27 9.54
N LEU A 54 -5.10 -3.45 9.53
CA LEU A 54 -4.50 -4.75 9.83
C LEU A 54 -4.66 -5.14 11.31
N LEU A 55 -4.25 -4.27 12.24
CA LEU A 55 -4.30 -4.57 13.69
C LEU A 55 -5.73 -4.79 14.19
N PRO A 56 -6.74 -3.97 13.84
CA PRO A 56 -8.12 -4.23 14.24
C PRO A 56 -8.67 -5.54 13.67
N ILE A 57 -8.32 -5.88 12.42
CA ILE A 57 -8.76 -7.13 11.79
C ILE A 57 -8.12 -8.34 12.47
N LEU A 58 -6.83 -8.25 12.82
CA LEU A 58 -6.13 -9.28 13.59
C LEU A 58 -6.73 -9.45 14.99
N ALA A 59 -7.05 -8.34 15.67
CA ALA A 59 -7.70 -8.38 16.99
C ALA A 59 -9.07 -9.06 16.92
N ILE A 60 -9.88 -8.73 15.90
CA ILE A 60 -11.18 -9.39 15.66
C ILE A 60 -11.00 -10.87 15.31
N ALA A 61 -10.01 -11.20 14.48
CA ALA A 61 -9.71 -12.60 14.13
C ALA A 61 -9.33 -13.42 15.37
N LYS A 62 -8.52 -12.85 16.26
CA LYS A 62 -8.14 -13.45 17.54
C LYS A 62 -9.33 -13.61 18.48
N ALA A 63 -10.17 -12.60 18.62
CA ALA A 63 -11.39 -12.67 19.43
C ALA A 63 -12.35 -13.80 18.97
N VAL A 64 -12.44 -14.02 17.65
CA VAL A 64 -13.22 -15.13 17.07
C VAL A 64 -12.57 -16.48 17.34
N GLU A 65 -11.24 -16.57 17.26
CA GLU A 65 -10.48 -17.79 17.56
C GLU A 65 -10.60 -18.19 19.03
N ASP A 66 -10.51 -17.20 19.93
CA ASP A 66 -10.66 -17.35 21.38
C ASP A 66 -12.11 -17.60 21.81
N ARG A 67 -13.06 -17.60 20.86
CA ARG A 67 -14.51 -17.77 21.06
C ARG A 67 -15.08 -16.80 22.10
N GLU A 68 -14.66 -15.54 22.04
CA GLU A 68 -15.24 -14.48 22.84
C GLU A 68 -16.75 -14.32 22.55
N ASN A 69 -17.48 -13.68 23.47
CA ASN A 69 -18.92 -13.48 23.33
C ASN A 69 -19.22 -12.70 22.03
N ASP A 70 -20.29 -13.08 21.32
CA ASP A 70 -20.72 -12.44 20.08
C ASP A 70 -20.95 -10.92 20.25
N GLU A 71 -21.33 -10.49 21.46
CA GLU A 71 -21.48 -9.08 21.82
C GLU A 71 -20.16 -8.30 21.76
N GLU A 72 -19.05 -8.85 22.26
CA GLU A 72 -17.75 -8.19 22.26
C GLU A 72 -17.19 -8.12 20.83
N ILE A 73 -17.32 -9.21 20.08
CA ILE A 73 -16.93 -9.25 18.66
C ILE A 73 -17.73 -8.22 17.87
N SER A 74 -19.05 -8.10 18.12
CA SER A 74 -19.89 -7.09 17.47
C SER A 74 -19.49 -5.66 17.83
N ALA A 75 -19.07 -5.41 19.08
CA ALA A 75 -18.60 -4.11 19.53
C ALA A 75 -17.28 -3.72 18.85
N GLN A 76 -16.32 -4.65 18.75
CA GLN A 76 -15.05 -4.43 18.06
C GLN A 76 -15.27 -4.16 16.55
N LEU A 77 -16.18 -4.89 15.93
CA LEU A 77 -16.54 -4.74 14.52
C LEU A 77 -17.20 -3.39 14.24
N LYS A 78 -18.09 -2.94 15.13
CA LYS A 78 -18.69 -1.60 15.09
C LYS A 78 -17.62 -0.50 15.19
N ARG A 79 -16.70 -0.61 16.16
CA ARG A 79 -15.60 0.34 16.35
C ARG A 79 -14.65 0.38 15.14
N TRP A 80 -14.34 -0.76 14.54
CA TRP A 80 -13.53 -0.81 13.32
C TRP A 80 -14.24 -0.13 12.14
N ARG A 81 -15.52 -0.43 11.94
CA ARG A 81 -16.34 0.19 10.89
C ARG A 81 -16.43 1.70 11.04
N ASP A 82 -16.72 2.20 12.25
CA ASP A 82 -16.87 3.63 12.49
C ASP A 82 -15.56 4.37 12.19
N ARG A 83 -14.41 3.79 12.58
CA ARG A 83 -13.09 4.31 12.20
C ARG A 83 -12.88 4.33 10.69
N LYS A 84 -13.29 3.27 9.98
CA LYS A 84 -13.21 3.22 8.51
C LYS A 84 -14.08 4.25 7.82
N LEU A 85 -15.28 4.50 8.33
CA LEU A 85 -16.15 5.53 7.79
C LEU A 85 -15.52 6.92 7.92
N SER A 86 -14.93 7.24 9.08
CA SER A 86 -14.20 8.50 9.28
C SER A 86 -12.95 8.60 8.38
N GLU A 87 -12.25 7.48 8.16
CA GLU A 87 -11.11 7.42 7.25
C GLU A 87 -11.51 7.78 5.81
N PHE A 88 -12.59 7.21 5.28
CA PHE A 88 -13.06 7.52 3.92
C PHE A 88 -13.49 8.97 3.76
N GLN A 89 -14.15 9.54 4.78
CA GLN A 89 -14.50 10.97 4.77
C GLN A 89 -13.26 11.86 4.70
N LEU A 90 -12.24 11.54 5.50
CA LEU A 90 -10.96 12.25 5.47
C LEU A 90 -10.30 12.14 4.10
N VAL A 91 -10.26 10.92 3.53
CA VAL A 91 -9.70 10.67 2.19
C VAL A 91 -10.44 11.48 1.12
N GLN A 92 -11.77 11.55 1.16
CA GLN A 92 -12.55 12.35 0.22
C GLN A 92 -12.22 13.84 0.32
N VAL A 93 -12.16 14.39 1.54
CA VAL A 93 -11.82 15.80 1.77
C VAL A 93 -10.40 16.10 1.27
N ALA A 94 -9.42 15.28 1.66
CA ALA A 94 -8.03 15.46 1.25
C ALA A 94 -7.84 15.34 -0.27
N SER A 95 -8.40 14.31 -0.91
CA SER A 95 -8.33 14.13 -2.36
C SER A 95 -9.02 15.26 -3.12
N THR A 96 -10.12 15.82 -2.59
CA THR A 96 -10.78 16.99 -3.19
C THR A 96 -9.88 18.22 -3.15
N LEU A 97 -9.22 18.48 -2.01
CA LEU A 97 -8.28 19.59 -1.87
C LEU A 97 -7.07 19.45 -2.80
N ILE A 98 -6.49 18.24 -2.91
CA ILE A 98 -5.38 17.98 -3.84
C ILE A 98 -5.84 18.19 -5.28
N SER A 99 -7.02 17.68 -5.66
CA SER A 99 -7.58 17.90 -7.01
C SER A 99 -7.76 19.38 -7.32
N ALA A 100 -8.31 20.16 -6.37
CA ALA A 100 -8.48 21.60 -6.52
C ALA A 100 -7.14 22.33 -6.65
N ALA A 101 -6.12 21.92 -5.89
CA ALA A 101 -4.77 22.47 -5.99
C ALA A 101 -4.14 22.18 -7.37
N VAL A 102 -4.27 20.94 -7.87
CA VAL A 102 -3.79 20.55 -9.21
C VAL A 102 -4.48 21.36 -10.31
N ILE A 103 -5.81 21.50 -10.24
CA ILE A 103 -6.57 22.33 -11.18
C ILE A 103 -6.10 23.79 -11.13
N GLY A 104 -5.78 24.31 -9.94
CA GLY A 104 -5.18 25.62 -9.79
C GLY A 104 -3.83 25.75 -10.50
N CYS A 105 -2.98 24.72 -10.45
CA CYS A 105 -1.70 24.70 -11.15
C CYS A 105 -1.86 24.71 -12.68
N PHE A 106 -2.91 24.09 -13.24
CA PHE A 106 -3.18 24.15 -14.68
C PHE A 106 -3.50 25.55 -15.20
N SER A 107 -3.88 26.49 -14.32
CA SER A 107 -4.09 27.89 -14.69
C SER A 107 -2.78 28.69 -14.85
N TRP A 108 -1.65 28.15 -14.39
CA TRP A 108 -0.38 28.86 -14.42
C TRP A 108 0.22 28.86 -15.83
N PRO A 109 0.83 29.97 -16.26
CA PRO A 109 1.52 30.00 -17.54
C PRO A 109 2.74 29.05 -17.49
N PRO A 110 2.85 28.08 -18.41
CA PRO A 110 3.97 27.15 -18.40
C PRO A 110 5.28 27.90 -18.72
N PRO A 111 6.38 27.66 -17.97
CA PRO A 111 7.70 28.12 -18.33
C PRO A 111 8.12 27.57 -19.70
N ASP A 112 8.86 28.37 -20.47
CA ASP A 112 9.30 28.01 -21.84
C ASP A 112 10.10 26.68 -21.90
N SER A 113 10.79 26.35 -20.80
CA SER A 113 11.65 25.17 -20.64
C SER A 113 11.06 24.09 -19.73
N LEU A 114 9.74 24.09 -19.53
CA LEU A 114 9.09 23.10 -18.66
C LEU A 114 9.27 21.68 -19.20
N HIS A 115 9.92 20.83 -18.41
CA HIS A 115 10.00 19.41 -18.71
C HIS A 115 8.60 18.76 -18.69
N TRP A 116 8.34 17.86 -19.65
CA TRP A 116 7.10 17.08 -19.77
C TRP A 116 6.70 16.32 -18.50
N LEU A 117 7.66 16.04 -17.62
CA LEU A 117 7.43 15.42 -16.32
C LEU A 117 6.48 16.24 -15.44
N GLY A 118 6.52 17.59 -15.52
CA GLY A 118 5.66 18.45 -14.70
C GLY A 118 4.17 18.21 -14.98
N PRO A 119 3.71 18.41 -16.23
CA PRO A 119 2.34 18.09 -16.63
C PRO A 119 1.96 16.63 -16.38
N ALA A 120 2.85 15.67 -16.71
CA ALA A 120 2.56 14.25 -16.51
C ALA A 120 2.30 13.89 -15.03
N PHE A 121 3.06 14.50 -14.10
CA PHE A 121 2.83 14.32 -12.67
C PHE A 121 1.51 14.94 -12.20
N TRP A 122 1.12 16.09 -12.73
CA TRP A 122 -0.17 16.70 -12.42
C TRP A 122 -1.36 15.89 -12.96
N ASP A 123 -1.26 15.39 -14.19
CA ASP A 123 -2.28 14.51 -14.80
C ASP A 123 -2.44 13.19 -14.03
N ALA A 124 -1.33 12.61 -13.57
CA ALA A 124 -1.35 11.44 -12.69
C ALA A 124 -1.97 11.77 -11.33
N SER A 125 -1.62 12.92 -10.74
CA SER A 125 -2.13 13.36 -9.44
C SER A 125 -3.65 13.52 -9.45
N ILE A 126 -4.21 14.20 -10.45
CA ILE A 126 -5.66 14.39 -10.58
C ILE A 126 -6.39 13.08 -10.87
N SER A 127 -5.78 12.17 -11.65
CA SER A 127 -6.35 10.84 -11.90
C SER A 127 -6.46 10.05 -10.59
N PHE A 128 -5.36 9.98 -9.82
CA PHE A 128 -5.36 9.26 -8.55
C PHE A 128 -6.31 9.85 -7.51
N SER A 129 -6.44 11.17 -7.41
CA SER A 129 -7.38 11.79 -6.48
C SER A 129 -8.84 11.54 -6.86
N LEU A 130 -9.19 11.58 -8.15
CA LEU A 130 -10.55 11.27 -8.61
C LEU A 130 -10.92 9.81 -8.33
N PHE A 131 -10.04 8.86 -8.65
CA PHE A 131 -10.27 7.45 -8.33
C PHE A 131 -10.32 7.20 -6.82
N SER A 132 -9.51 7.89 -6.03
CA SER A 132 -9.56 7.85 -4.57
C SER A 132 -10.93 8.28 -4.02
N ILE A 133 -11.48 9.40 -4.53
CA ILE A 133 -12.81 9.89 -4.14
C ILE A 133 -13.90 8.88 -4.51
N LEU A 134 -13.87 8.36 -5.74
CA LEU A 134 -14.86 7.39 -6.23
C LEU A 134 -14.84 6.10 -5.42
N LEU A 135 -13.65 5.54 -5.15
CA LEU A 135 -13.53 4.33 -4.34
C LEU A 135 -13.97 4.58 -2.90
N ALA A 136 -13.51 5.66 -2.25
CA ALA A 136 -13.94 6.04 -0.91
C ALA A 136 -15.47 6.20 -0.83
N ALA A 137 -16.10 6.80 -1.84
CA ALA A 137 -17.55 6.97 -1.91
C ALA A 137 -18.28 5.62 -2.05
N SER A 138 -17.78 4.73 -2.90
CA SER A 138 -18.36 3.40 -3.10
C SER A 138 -18.28 2.53 -1.84
N GLU A 139 -17.16 2.58 -1.13
CA GLU A 139 -16.93 1.83 0.11
C GLU A 139 -17.73 2.43 1.28
N GLN A 140 -17.79 3.75 1.37
CA GLN A 140 -18.64 4.46 2.33
C GLN A 140 -20.12 4.11 2.14
N PHE A 141 -20.59 4.03 0.90
CA PHE A 141 -21.96 3.60 0.61
C PHE A 141 -22.22 2.18 1.13
N ILE A 142 -21.34 1.22 0.84
CA ILE A 142 -21.43 -0.15 1.33
C ILE A 142 -21.57 -0.16 2.86
N PHE A 143 -20.67 0.53 3.58
CA PHE A 143 -20.72 0.59 5.04
C PHE A 143 -21.96 1.27 5.61
N GLN A 144 -22.47 2.31 4.95
CA GLN A 144 -23.71 2.99 5.38
C GLN A 144 -24.96 2.15 5.13
N THR A 145 -25.02 1.44 4.00
CA THR A 145 -26.07 0.44 3.74
C THR A 145 -26.00 -0.69 4.77
N LEU A 146 -24.79 -1.08 5.19
CA LEU A 146 -24.61 -2.01 6.29
C LEU A 146 -25.11 -1.47 7.64
N HIS A 147 -24.88 -0.18 7.93
CA HIS A 147 -25.24 0.48 9.20
C HIS A 147 -26.76 0.68 9.38
N ARG A 148 -27.51 0.96 8.30
CA ARG A 148 -28.95 1.27 8.36
C ARG A 148 -29.87 0.05 8.39
N SER A 149 -29.34 -1.18 8.41
CA SER A 149 -30.18 -2.38 8.45
C SER A 149 -30.90 -2.48 9.81
N PRO A 150 -32.24 -2.48 9.85
CA PRO A 150 -33.02 -2.41 11.10
C PRO A 150 -33.08 -3.75 11.86
N THR A 151 -32.53 -4.83 11.30
CA THR A 151 -32.51 -6.15 11.93
C THR A 151 -31.20 -6.35 12.69
N PRO A 152 -31.22 -6.98 13.90
CA PRO A 152 -30.00 -7.42 14.56
C PRO A 152 -29.26 -8.33 13.58
N ARG A 153 -28.13 -7.85 13.10
CA ARG A 153 -27.42 -8.48 11.99
C ARG A 153 -26.61 -9.64 12.55
N ASN A 154 -26.69 -10.79 11.88
CA ASN A 154 -25.76 -11.90 12.15
C ASN A 154 -24.33 -11.37 11.99
N VAL A 155 -23.58 -11.39 13.10
CA VAL A 155 -22.14 -11.10 13.18
C VAL A 155 -21.40 -11.78 12.02
N ASP A 156 -21.83 -13.00 11.67
CA ASP A 156 -21.39 -13.78 10.50
C ASP A 156 -21.28 -13.01 9.18
N LYS A 157 -22.19 -12.09 8.85
CA LYS A 157 -22.16 -11.35 7.57
C LYS A 157 -21.12 -10.25 7.55
N GLU A 158 -20.95 -9.55 8.66
CA GLU A 158 -19.92 -8.51 8.80
C GLU A 158 -18.54 -9.16 8.95
N LEU A 159 -18.48 -10.28 9.66
CA LEU A 159 -17.28 -11.08 9.81
C LEU A 159 -16.84 -11.71 8.48
N ALA A 160 -17.79 -12.20 7.65
CA ALA A 160 -17.52 -12.70 6.30
C ALA A 160 -16.93 -11.63 5.36
N MET A 161 -17.14 -10.34 5.64
CA MET A 161 -16.56 -9.24 4.85
C MET A 161 -15.05 -9.11 5.06
N ILE A 162 -14.54 -9.59 6.20
CA ILE A 162 -13.17 -9.41 6.65
C ILE A 162 -12.42 -10.76 6.69
N LEU A 163 -13.13 -11.82 7.06
CA LEU A 163 -12.57 -13.13 7.40
C LEU A 163 -13.28 -14.24 6.59
N TYR A 164 -12.52 -15.25 6.20
CA TYR A 164 -13.05 -16.56 5.88
C TYR A 164 -13.22 -17.31 7.20
N ILE A 165 -14.47 -17.39 7.68
CA ILE A 165 -14.81 -18.29 8.77
C ILE A 165 -14.96 -19.68 8.16
N ARG A 166 -13.96 -20.55 8.35
CA ARG A 166 -14.14 -21.96 8.03
C ARG A 166 -14.96 -22.57 9.16
N ARG A 167 -16.27 -22.32 9.16
CA ARG A 167 -17.20 -22.95 10.11
C ARG A 167 -17.03 -24.44 9.90
N SER A 168 -16.39 -25.12 10.85
CA SER A 168 -16.40 -26.58 10.93
C SER A 168 -17.87 -26.97 11.09
N ARG A 169 -18.56 -27.13 9.97
CA ARG A 169 -19.71 -28.01 9.92
C ARG A 169 -19.09 -29.33 10.36
N LYS A 170 -19.50 -29.87 11.51
CA LYS A 170 -19.40 -31.31 11.72
C LYS A 170 -20.05 -31.93 10.48
N VAL A 171 -19.25 -32.29 9.50
CA VAL A 171 -19.66 -33.25 8.49
C VAL A 171 -19.67 -34.51 9.31
N GLU A 172 -20.84 -34.86 9.88
CA GLU A 172 -21.06 -36.27 10.21
C GLU A 172 -20.73 -37.02 8.93
N PRO A 173 -19.74 -37.95 8.95
CA PRO A 173 -19.44 -38.72 7.77
C PRO A 173 -20.71 -39.47 7.42
N LEU A 174 -21.37 -39.01 6.35
CA LEU A 174 -22.48 -39.72 5.74
C LEU A 174 -21.88 -41.04 5.27
N HIS A 175 -22.01 -42.07 6.10
CA HIS A 175 -21.67 -43.43 5.72
C HIS A 175 -22.69 -43.81 4.64
N SER A 176 -22.32 -43.61 3.38
CA SER A 176 -22.98 -44.27 2.27
C SER A 176 -22.75 -45.78 2.47
N PRO A 177 -23.80 -46.61 2.60
CA PRO A 177 -23.65 -48.05 2.83
C PRO A 177 -23.04 -48.82 1.65
N LEU A 178 -22.55 -48.15 0.61
CA LEU A 178 -22.18 -48.78 -0.67
C LEU A 178 -20.76 -48.45 -1.16
N GLU A 179 -19.87 -47.96 -0.32
CA GLU A 179 -18.48 -47.69 -0.73
C GLU A 179 -17.47 -48.53 0.06
N GLU A 180 -17.63 -49.86 -0.06
CA GLU A 180 -16.56 -50.83 0.20
C GLU A 180 -15.66 -50.94 -1.05
N LEU A 181 -14.78 -49.97 -1.27
CA LEU A 181 -13.62 -50.17 -2.14
C LEU A 181 -12.35 -49.72 -1.41
N PRO A 182 -11.27 -50.51 -1.42
CA PRO A 182 -10.06 -50.18 -0.70
C PRO A 182 -9.43 -48.90 -1.27
N PRO A 183 -8.99 -47.97 -0.41
CA PRO A 183 -8.44 -46.70 -0.86
C PRO A 183 -7.12 -46.93 -1.61
N ILE A 184 -7.08 -46.49 -2.86
CA ILE A 184 -5.85 -46.32 -3.64
C ILE A 184 -4.91 -45.42 -2.82
N PRO A 185 -3.71 -45.88 -2.45
CA PRO A 185 -2.77 -45.04 -1.73
C PRO A 185 -2.16 -44.08 -2.76
N GLN A 186 -2.26 -42.78 -2.47
CA GLN A 186 -1.37 -41.67 -2.90
C GLN A 186 -2.10 -40.46 -3.50
N ILE A 187 -2.88 -39.75 -2.68
CA ILE A 187 -2.80 -38.28 -2.62
C ILE A 187 -2.87 -37.88 -1.14
N ARG A 188 -1.94 -38.42 -0.34
CA ARG A 188 -1.67 -37.97 1.03
C ARG A 188 -0.31 -37.28 1.03
N ALA A 189 -0.30 -36.06 1.57
CA ALA A 189 0.87 -35.26 1.92
C ALA A 189 1.69 -34.71 0.74
N ILE A 190 1.29 -33.53 0.23
CA ILE A 190 2.29 -32.56 -0.20
C ILE A 190 3.01 -32.11 1.08
N LYS A 191 4.16 -32.75 1.37
CA LYS A 191 5.15 -32.26 2.33
C LYS A 191 5.70 -30.93 1.78
N ILE A 192 5.12 -29.82 2.22
CA ILE A 192 5.76 -28.51 2.08
C ILE A 192 6.95 -28.50 3.04
N LYS A 193 8.14 -28.45 2.47
CA LYS A 193 9.42 -28.54 3.18
C LYS A 193 9.74 -27.18 3.80
N ASP A 194 9.87 -27.17 5.13
CA ASP A 194 10.25 -26.03 5.97
C ASP A 194 11.45 -25.23 5.44
N LYS A 195 11.26 -23.92 5.25
CA LYS A 195 12.32 -22.90 5.34
C LYS A 195 11.77 -21.60 5.94
N GLY A 196 11.83 -21.50 7.27
CA GLY A 196 12.18 -20.30 8.03
C GLY A 196 11.47 -18.96 7.76
N GLY A 197 10.16 -18.95 7.53
CA GLY A 197 9.34 -17.73 7.55
C GLY A 197 8.46 -17.66 8.80
N TRP A 198 8.08 -16.44 9.23
CA TRP A 198 7.14 -16.13 10.32
C TRP A 198 5.70 -16.59 10.03
N PHE A 199 5.50 -17.77 9.44
CA PHE A 199 4.17 -18.32 9.20
C PHE A 199 3.89 -19.41 10.24
N PRO A 200 2.84 -19.27 11.08
CA PRO A 200 2.50 -20.28 12.05
C PRO A 200 2.12 -21.61 11.37
N LYS A 201 2.51 -22.71 12.01
CA LYS A 201 2.54 -24.09 11.51
C LYS A 201 1.16 -24.76 11.45
N GLU A 202 0.13 -24.09 11.97
CA GLU A 202 -1.25 -24.54 12.03
C GLU A 202 -2.12 -23.54 11.25
N MET A 203 -2.98 -24.03 10.35
CA MET A 203 -3.93 -23.17 9.64
C MET A 203 -4.97 -22.68 10.65
N PRO A 204 -5.07 -21.37 10.94
CA PRO A 204 -6.07 -20.85 11.87
C PRO A 204 -7.47 -21.19 11.34
N LEU A 205 -8.44 -21.40 12.24
CA LEU A 205 -9.85 -21.63 11.89
C LEU A 205 -10.48 -20.41 11.16
N VAL A 206 -9.78 -19.28 11.19
CA VAL A 206 -10.15 -17.99 10.65
C VAL A 206 -9.02 -17.51 9.73
N GLU A 207 -9.30 -17.37 8.43
CA GLU A 207 -8.33 -16.82 7.47
C GLU A 207 -8.70 -15.38 7.09
N ILE A 208 -7.72 -14.47 7.02
CA ILE A 208 -7.97 -13.07 6.64
C ILE A 208 -8.20 -12.97 5.13
N ARG A 209 -9.24 -12.23 4.72
CA ARG A 209 -9.53 -11.96 3.31
C ARG A 209 -8.66 -10.82 2.79
N TRP A 210 -7.42 -11.14 2.39
CA TRP A 210 -6.47 -10.13 1.90
C TRP A 210 -6.98 -9.27 0.73
N ASN A 211 -7.78 -9.85 -0.17
CA ASN A 211 -8.40 -9.08 -1.26
C ASN A 211 -9.32 -7.97 -0.73
N MET A 212 -10.08 -8.27 0.33
CA MET A 212 -10.94 -7.27 0.97
C MET A 212 -10.09 -6.25 1.71
N VAL A 213 -9.06 -6.66 2.44
CA VAL A 213 -8.12 -5.75 3.12
C VAL A 213 -7.50 -4.76 2.13
N PHE A 214 -7.11 -5.21 0.94
CA PHE A 214 -6.62 -4.33 -0.13
C PHE A 214 -7.70 -3.36 -0.62
N THR A 215 -8.92 -3.85 -0.88
CA THR A 215 -10.05 -3.00 -1.28
C THR A 215 -10.24 -1.87 -0.28
N TRP A 216 -10.35 -2.15 1.01
CA TRP A 216 -10.53 -1.15 2.08
C TRP A 216 -9.38 -0.15 2.24
N GLN A 217 -8.28 -0.34 1.51
CA GLN A 217 -7.06 0.46 1.61
C GLN A 217 -6.70 1.18 0.33
N ALA A 218 -7.26 0.73 -0.79
CA ALA A 218 -7.06 1.35 -2.09
C ALA A 218 -7.37 2.86 -2.11
N PRO A 219 -8.47 3.37 -1.50
CA PRO A 219 -8.76 4.81 -1.52
C PRO A 219 -7.65 5.66 -0.91
N MET A 220 -7.10 5.22 0.21
CA MET A 220 -6.04 5.93 0.92
C MET A 220 -4.70 5.84 0.20
N MET A 221 -4.37 4.67 -0.36
CA MET A 221 -3.17 4.51 -1.17
C MET A 221 -3.18 5.48 -2.36
N LEU A 222 -4.31 5.56 -3.08
CA LEU A 222 -4.46 6.48 -4.21
C LEU A 222 -4.37 7.96 -3.78
N MET A 223 -4.96 8.33 -2.64
CA MET A 223 -4.81 9.68 -2.09
C MET A 223 -3.33 10.01 -1.80
N ALA A 224 -2.60 9.09 -1.18
CA ALA A 224 -1.18 9.27 -0.89
C ALA A 224 -0.34 9.42 -2.17
N TYR A 225 -0.57 8.57 -3.18
CA TYR A 225 0.09 8.69 -4.47
C TYR A 225 -0.27 9.99 -5.20
N SER A 226 -1.51 10.44 -5.12
CA SER A 226 -1.93 11.73 -5.66
C SER A 226 -1.14 12.88 -5.05
N ALA A 227 -0.95 12.88 -3.73
CA ALA A 227 -0.16 13.90 -3.03
C ALA A 227 1.31 13.88 -3.46
N ILE A 228 1.91 12.69 -3.59
CA ILE A 228 3.30 12.54 -4.04
C ILE A 228 3.47 13.05 -5.48
N CYS A 229 2.56 12.66 -6.38
CA CYS A 229 2.57 13.14 -7.76
C CYS A 229 2.39 14.66 -7.83
N PHE A 230 1.50 15.24 -7.02
CA PHE A 230 1.32 16.70 -6.95
C PHE A 230 2.62 17.42 -6.56
N LEU A 231 3.28 16.94 -5.50
CA LEU A 231 4.56 17.49 -5.05
C LEU A 231 5.67 17.31 -6.10
N GLY A 232 5.68 16.17 -6.80
CA GLY A 232 6.59 15.92 -7.92
C GLY A 232 6.42 16.93 -9.05
N GLY A 233 5.17 17.13 -9.51
CA GLY A 233 4.86 18.11 -10.56
C GLY A 233 5.18 19.55 -10.14
N LEU A 234 4.86 19.92 -8.90
CA LEU A 234 5.19 21.23 -8.34
C LEU A 234 6.72 21.44 -8.27
N THR A 235 7.47 20.43 -7.87
CA THR A 235 8.94 20.50 -7.81
C THR A 235 9.53 20.71 -9.19
N VAL A 236 9.07 19.96 -10.20
CA VAL A 236 9.54 20.12 -11.59
C VAL A 236 9.23 21.52 -12.11
N TYR A 237 8.02 22.02 -11.86
CA TYR A 237 7.60 23.36 -12.29
C TYR A 237 8.44 24.48 -11.65
N VAL A 238 8.61 24.45 -10.32
CA VAL A 238 9.38 25.48 -9.59
C VAL A 238 10.87 25.42 -9.97
N CYS A 239 11.38 24.24 -10.31
CA CYS A 239 12.78 24.06 -10.70
C CYS A 239 13.05 24.36 -12.18
N ALA A 240 12.04 24.63 -13.02
CA ALA A 240 12.22 25.01 -14.42
C ALA A 240 13.37 26.02 -14.69
N PRO A 241 13.48 27.16 -13.98
CA PRO A 241 14.57 28.12 -14.19
C PRO A 241 15.98 27.60 -13.87
N LEU A 242 16.11 26.53 -13.08
CA LEU A 242 17.41 25.90 -12.79
C LEU A 242 17.94 25.12 -13.99
N TYR A 243 17.05 24.47 -14.75
CA TYR A 243 17.43 23.66 -15.91
C TYR A 243 17.68 24.51 -17.16
N ASP A 244 17.00 25.64 -17.28
CA ASP A 244 17.07 26.55 -18.43
C ASP A 244 18.38 27.36 -18.49
N GLY A 245 19.24 27.25 -17.47
CA GLY A 245 20.53 27.94 -17.45
C GLY A 245 20.42 29.46 -17.41
N GLN A 246 19.27 30.03 -17.05
CA GLN A 246 19.00 31.48 -17.03
C GLN A 246 19.87 32.28 -16.03
N GLY A 247 20.90 31.69 -15.44
CA GLY A 247 21.76 32.34 -14.46
C GLY A 247 21.08 32.55 -13.11
N TRP A 248 21.72 33.34 -12.24
CA TRP A 248 21.28 33.56 -10.86
C TRP A 248 20.21 34.67 -10.76
N VAL A 249 19.07 34.44 -11.41
CA VAL A 249 17.92 35.35 -11.45
C VAL A 249 17.02 35.11 -10.23
N GLY A 250 16.10 36.05 -9.94
CA GLY A 250 15.14 35.94 -8.83
C GLY A 250 14.35 34.62 -8.81
N ALA A 251 13.95 34.10 -9.97
CA ALA A 251 13.25 32.82 -10.09
C ALA A 251 14.12 31.63 -9.66
N SER A 252 15.40 31.61 -10.06
CA SER A 252 16.38 30.58 -9.66
C SER A 252 16.62 30.61 -8.14
N LYS A 253 16.69 31.80 -7.53
CA LYS A 253 16.80 31.95 -6.07
C LYS A 253 15.56 31.40 -5.34
N ALA A 254 14.37 31.69 -5.85
CA ALA A 254 13.12 31.17 -5.30
C ALA A 254 13.04 29.64 -5.40
N ALA A 255 13.50 29.06 -6.52
CA ALA A 255 13.57 27.62 -6.70
C ALA A 255 14.50 26.93 -5.69
N VAL A 256 15.70 27.51 -5.45
CA VAL A 256 16.62 27.01 -4.44
C VAL A 256 16.00 27.10 -3.04
N PHE A 257 15.36 28.22 -2.70
CA PHE A 257 14.69 28.37 -1.41
C PHE A 257 13.56 27.34 -1.22
N TYR A 258 12.76 27.09 -2.27
CA TYR A 258 11.75 26.05 -2.29
C TYR A 258 12.35 24.67 -2.01
N LEU A 259 13.43 24.29 -2.70
CA LEU A 259 14.08 22.98 -2.49
C LEU A 259 14.62 22.81 -1.06
N VAL A 260 15.23 23.86 -0.50
CA VAL A 260 15.70 23.83 0.89
C VAL A 260 14.52 23.68 1.85
N SER A 261 13.46 24.46 1.68
CA SER A 261 12.25 24.35 2.49
C SER A 261 11.59 22.97 2.37
N PHE A 262 11.45 22.45 1.15
CA PHE A 262 10.90 21.13 0.86
C PHE A 262 11.71 20.02 1.52
N PHE A 263 13.04 20.12 1.50
CA PHE A 263 13.94 19.17 2.17
C PHE A 263 13.75 19.17 3.70
N PHE A 264 13.68 20.35 4.33
CA PHE A 264 13.44 20.43 5.78
C PHE A 264 12.04 19.92 6.16
N CYS A 265 11.02 20.24 5.38
CA CYS A 265 9.67 19.70 5.55
C CYS A 265 9.66 18.17 5.41
N GLY A 266 10.37 17.63 4.41
CA GLY A 266 10.50 16.19 4.18
C GLY A 266 11.20 15.48 5.34
N ILE A 267 12.33 16.00 5.83
CA ILE A 267 13.01 15.45 7.01
C ILE A 267 12.09 15.49 8.23
N THR A 268 11.42 16.61 8.47
CA THR A 268 10.52 16.76 9.61
C THR A 268 9.35 15.78 9.52
N PHE A 269 8.79 15.60 8.32
CA PHE A 269 7.75 14.59 8.08
C PHE A 269 8.26 13.17 8.39
N VAL A 270 9.42 12.78 7.86
CA VAL A 270 10.01 11.46 8.10
C VAL A 270 10.35 11.27 9.58
N TRP A 271 10.87 12.29 10.24
CA TRP A 271 11.19 12.26 11.67
C TRP A 271 9.93 12.10 12.53
N CYS A 272 8.89 12.90 12.28
CA CYS A 272 7.60 12.79 12.96
C CYS A 272 6.96 11.42 12.70
N ALA A 273 7.03 10.93 11.47
CA ALA A 273 6.57 9.59 11.14
C ALA A 273 7.36 8.56 11.96
N PHE A 274 8.70 8.55 11.87
CA PHE A 274 9.61 7.65 12.59
C PHE A 274 9.35 7.59 14.11
N TRP A 275 9.32 8.74 14.78
CA TRP A 275 9.12 8.78 16.22
C TRP A 275 7.71 8.42 16.64
N ALA A 276 6.71 8.80 15.85
CA ALA A 276 5.36 8.35 16.09
C ALA A 276 5.20 6.84 15.86
N TYR A 277 6.01 6.20 15.00
CA TYR A 277 6.08 4.74 14.88
C TYR A 277 6.70 4.11 16.14
N ARG A 278 7.84 4.63 16.62
CA ARG A 278 8.56 4.06 17.77
C ARG A 278 7.74 4.00 19.05
N PHE A 279 6.87 4.99 19.31
CA PHE A 279 6.11 5.06 20.55
C PHE A 279 4.73 4.39 20.50
N VAL A 280 4.15 4.20 19.31
CA VAL A 280 2.82 3.56 19.20
C VAL A 280 2.94 2.03 19.15
N ASP A 281 4.06 1.48 18.67
CA ASP A 281 4.35 0.03 18.73
C ASP A 281 4.81 -0.44 20.13
N LEU A 282 4.82 0.44 21.15
CA LEU A 282 5.03 0.05 22.55
C LEU A 282 3.73 -0.35 23.28
N GLY A 283 2.60 -0.38 22.56
CA GLY A 283 1.32 -0.88 23.07
C GLY A 283 0.88 -2.13 22.32
N ASP A 284 1.54 -3.26 22.55
CA ASP A 284 0.76 -4.49 22.65
C ASP A 284 -0.21 -4.33 23.84
N PRO A 285 -1.41 -4.94 23.82
CA PRO A 285 -2.17 -5.16 25.04
C PRO A 285 -1.37 -5.96 26.08
#